data_AF-A0A8B6YRA6-F1
#
_entry.id   AF-A0A8B6YRA6-F1
#
_cell.length_a   1.000
_cell.length_b   1.000
_cell.length_c   1.000
_cell.angle_alpha   90.00
_cell.angle_beta   90.00
_cell.angle_gamma   90.00
#
_symmetry.space_group_name_H-M   'P 1'
#
loop_
_entity.id
_entity.type
_entity.pdbx_description
1 polymer ?
#
loop_
_entity_poly.entity_id
_entity_poly.type
_entity_poly.pdbx_seq_one_letter_code
_entity_poly.pdbx_strand_id
1 'polypeptide(L)'
;MRLRTAGTPAISPSVWKGVVELSKIITTMTSGALTKPQMRGLLAKRLRFHIVGAFVVSLGVATLYKFGVAEPRKKAYADFYRNYDSMKDFEEMRKAGIFQSAK
;
A
#
# COMPACT_ATOMS: atom_id res chain seq x y z
N MET A 1 56.58 43.05 52.64
CA MET A 1 56.44 41.75 51.94
C MET A 1 55.34 41.91 50.89
N ARG A 2 55.71 42.08 49.62
CA ARG A 2 54.77 42.45 48.53
C ARG A 2 54.36 41.17 47.80
N LEU A 3 53.19 40.62 48.11
CA LEU A 3 52.68 39.42 47.45
C LEU A 3 52.18 39.77 46.06
N ARG A 4 52.85 39.22 45.05
CA ARG A 4 52.51 39.28 43.63
C ARG A 4 51.43 38.22 43.40
N THR A 5 50.17 38.62 43.23
CA THR A 5 49.10 37.69 42.88
C THR A 5 49.05 37.55 41.35
N ALA A 6 49.19 36.32 40.88
CA ALA A 6 49.07 35.94 39.48
C ALA A 6 47.64 36.24 39.01
N GLY A 7 47.50 37.02 37.94
CA GLY A 7 46.21 37.33 37.34
C GLY A 7 45.52 36.06 36.87
N THR A 8 44.32 35.83 37.39
CA THR A 8 43.36 34.86 36.87
C THR A 8 43.02 35.22 35.42
N PRO A 9 43.00 34.28 34.46
CA PRO A 9 42.62 34.59 33.09
C PRO A 9 41.15 35.01 33.08
N ALA A 10 40.91 36.29 32.79
CA ALA A 10 39.58 36.84 32.63
C ALA A 10 38.93 36.17 31.40
N ILE A 11 37.96 35.29 31.64
CA ILE A 11 37.17 34.66 30.58
C ILE A 11 36.42 35.79 29.85
N SER A 12 36.74 35.98 28.57
CA SER A 12 36.17 37.05 27.75
C SER A 12 34.64 36.96 27.70
N PRO A 13 33.90 38.09 27.72
CA PRO A 13 32.44 38.13 27.60
C PRO A 13 31.90 37.41 26.36
N SER A 14 32.71 37.27 25.30
CA SER A 14 32.34 36.53 24.09
C SER A 14 32.13 35.04 24.33
N VAL A 15 32.87 34.44 25.26
CA VAL A 15 32.74 33.02 25.61
C VAL A 15 31.38 32.77 26.27
N TRP A 16 30.98 33.65 27.19
CA TRP A 16 29.66 33.59 27.83
C TRP A 16 28.52 33.79 26.83
N LYS A 17 28.68 34.71 25.87
CA LYS A 17 27.71 34.84 24.77
C LYS A 17 27.62 33.57 23.94
N GLY A 18 28.76 32.94 23.61
CA GLY A 18 28.78 31.67 22.86
C GLY A 18 28.06 30.55 23.60
N VAL A 19 28.28 30.42 24.91
CA VAL A 19 27.59 29.43 25.76
C VAL A 19 26.08 29.69 25.83
N VAL A 20 25.66 30.96 25.94
CA VAL A 20 24.25 31.34 25.94
C VAL A 20 23.59 31.08 24.58
N GLU A 21 24.31 31.30 23.48
CA GLU A 21 23.75 31.05 22.15
C GLU A 21 23.69 29.56 21.83
N LEU A 22 24.69 28.79 22.26
CA LEU A 22 24.64 27.33 22.24
C LEU A 22 23.48 26.79 23.08
N SER A 23 23.23 27.33 24.28
CA SER A 23 22.11 26.88 25.11
C SER A 23 20.74 27.22 24.49
N LYS A 24 20.60 28.38 23.84
CA LYS A 24 19.39 28.74 23.07
C LYS A 24 19.20 27.82 21.84
N ILE A 25 20.26 27.52 21.10
CA ILE A 25 20.20 26.60 19.95
C ILE A 25 19.77 25.21 20.43
N ILE A 26 20.35 24.70 21.52
CA ILE A 26 19.99 23.41 22.11
C ILE A 26 18.52 23.41 22.57
N THR A 27 18.06 24.45 23.25
CA THR A 27 16.68 24.56 23.74
C THR A 27 15.66 24.66 22.59
N THR A 28 16.04 25.31 21.49
CA THR A 28 15.21 25.41 20.28
C THR A 28 15.11 24.06 19.56
N MET A 29 16.18 23.28 19.56
CA MET A 29 16.20 21.92 19.01
C MET A 29 15.44 20.92 19.88
N THR A 30 15.30 21.16 21.19
CA THR A 30 14.58 20.27 22.13
C THR A 30 13.14 20.69 22.41
N SER A 31 12.65 21.80 21.86
CA SER A 31 11.27 22.27 22.07
C SER A 31 10.28 21.58 21.13
N GLY A 32 10.25 20.25 21.15
CA GLY A 32 9.30 19.43 20.40
C GLY A 32 8.05 19.11 21.22
N ALA A 33 7.25 20.11 21.60
CA ALA A 33 5.96 19.84 22.24
C ALA A 33 5.00 19.18 21.24
N LEU A 34 4.55 17.97 21.53
CA LEU A 34 3.67 17.21 20.64
C LEU A 34 2.35 17.96 20.42
N THR A 35 2.06 18.30 19.16
CA THR A 35 0.77 18.92 18.80
C THR A 35 -0.37 17.97 19.15
N LYS A 36 -1.48 18.52 19.69
CA LYS A 36 -2.62 17.70 20.11
C LYS A 36 -3.19 16.90 18.93
N PRO A 37 -3.18 15.55 19.00
CA PRO A 37 -3.75 14.73 17.95
C PRO A 37 -5.28 14.82 17.94
N GLN A 38 -5.90 14.35 16.86
CA GLN A 38 -7.35 14.28 16.75
C GLN A 38 -7.91 13.36 17.86
N MET A 39 -8.74 13.90 18.76
CA MET A 39 -9.32 13.13 19.88
C MET A 39 -10.75 12.66 19.68
N ARG A 40 -11.47 13.17 18.66
CA ARG A 40 -12.90 12.90 18.43
C ARG A 40 -13.13 12.38 17.01
N GLY A 41 -14.18 11.60 16.80
CA GLY A 41 -14.57 11.12 15.47
C GLY A 41 -13.61 10.10 14.83
N LEU A 42 -12.76 9.47 15.64
CA LEU A 42 -11.78 8.47 15.17
C LEU A 42 -12.46 7.28 14.50
N LEU A 43 -13.56 6.79 15.08
CA LEU A 43 -14.33 5.68 14.53
C LEU A 43 -14.97 6.03 13.18
N ALA A 44 -15.60 7.21 13.07
CA ALA A 44 -16.22 7.65 11.82
C ALA A 44 -15.18 7.83 10.70
N LYS A 45 -14.00 8.37 11.01
CA LYS A 45 -12.89 8.51 10.06
C LYS A 45 -12.40 7.14 9.58
N ARG A 46 -12.21 6.19 10.49
CA ARG A 46 -11.79 4.82 10.16
C ARG A 46 -12.84 4.13 9.29
N LEU A 47 -14.12 4.27 9.64
CA LEU A 47 -15.22 3.65 8.90
C LEU A 47 -15.29 4.18 7.47
N ARG A 48 -15.26 5.50 7.28
CA ARG A 48 -15.28 6.11 5.93
C ARG A 48 -14.11 5.63 5.08
N PHE A 49 -12.92 5.56 5.66
CA PHE A 49 -11.74 5.05 4.97
C PHE A 49 -11.91 3.59 4.54
N HIS A 50 -12.36 2.72 5.45
CA HIS A 50 -12.53 1.29 5.15
C HIS A 50 -13.68 1.01 4.19
N ILE A 51 -14.77 1.78 4.26
CA ILE A 51 -15.89 1.62 3.32
C ILE A 51 -15.43 1.90 1.89
N VAL A 52 -14.73 3.01 1.66
CA VAL A 52 -14.19 3.33 0.33
C VAL A 52 -13.22 2.25 -0.13
N GLY A 53 -12.31 1.81 0.75
CA GLY A 53 -11.39 0.71 0.46
C GLY A 53 -12.11 -0.59 0.10
N ALA A 54 -13.16 -0.95 0.84
CA ALA A 54 -13.96 -2.15 0.59
C ALA A 54 -14.66 -2.10 -0.77
N PHE A 55 -15.19 -0.94 -1.18
CA PHE A 55 -15.79 -0.79 -2.51
C PHE A 55 -14.75 -0.88 -3.64
N VAL A 56 -13.57 -0.28 -3.47
CA VAL A 56 -12.51 -0.38 -4.47
C VAL A 56 -12.06 -1.83 -4.62
N VAL A 57 -11.85 -2.53 -3.51
CA VAL A 57 -11.44 -3.93 -3.52
C VAL A 57 -12.53 -4.82 -4.11
N SER A 58 -13.80 -4.63 -3.73
CA SER A 58 -14.90 -5.46 -4.25
C SER A 58 -15.09 -5.28 -5.76
N LEU A 59 -15.04 -4.05 -6.25
CA LEU A 59 -15.09 -3.78 -7.69
C LEU A 59 -13.86 -4.34 -8.41
N GLY A 60 -12.67 -4.24 -7.81
CA GLY A 60 -11.45 -4.84 -8.34
C GLY A 60 -11.56 -6.36 -8.48
N VAL A 61 -12.06 -7.05 -7.46
CA VAL A 61 -12.27 -8.51 -7.52
C VAL A 61 -13.33 -8.86 -8.56
N ALA A 62 -14.42 -8.10 -8.66
CA ALA A 62 -15.47 -8.33 -9.64
C ALA A 62 -14.96 -8.19 -11.08
N THR A 63 -14.13 -7.18 -11.38
CA THR A 63 -13.54 -7.00 -12.71
C THR A 63 -12.52 -8.09 -13.02
N LEU A 64 -11.66 -8.45 -12.06
CA LEU A 64 -10.73 -9.56 -12.22
C LEU A 64 -11.44 -10.88 -12.51
N TYR A 65 -12.54 -11.17 -11.81
CA TYR A 65 -13.32 -12.39 -12.08
C TYR A 65 -13.99 -12.36 -13.46
N LYS A 66 -14.56 -11.21 -13.84
CA LYS A 66 -15.19 -11.05 -15.15
C LYS A 66 -14.22 -11.33 -16.28
N PHE A 67 -13.06 -10.68 -16.29
CA PHE A 67 -12.09 -10.81 -17.38
C PHE A 67 -11.18 -12.03 -17.26
N GLY A 68 -10.91 -12.50 -16.04
CA GLY A 68 -10.07 -13.67 -15.80
C GLY A 68 -10.80 -15.01 -15.96
N VAL A 69 -12.12 -15.05 -15.71
CA VAL A 69 -12.88 -16.31 -15.70
C VAL A 69 -14.09 -16.25 -16.63
N ALA A 70 -14.95 -15.24 -16.50
CA ALA A 70 -16.23 -15.24 -17.20
C ALA A 70 -16.07 -15.01 -18.72
N GLU A 71 -15.33 -13.99 -19.14
CA GLU A 71 -15.09 -13.71 -20.56
C GLU A 71 -14.29 -14.83 -21.26
N PRO A 72 -13.18 -15.35 -20.70
CA PRO A 72 -12.44 -16.44 -21.34
C PRO A 72 -13.27 -17.71 -21.49
N ARG A 73 -14.12 -18.05 -20.50
CA ARG A 73 -15.03 -19.19 -20.62
C ARG A 73 -16.02 -18.99 -21.75
N LYS A 74 -16.69 -17.83 -21.81
CA LYS A 74 -17.62 -17.50 -22.90
C LYS A 74 -16.95 -17.56 -24.27
N LYS A 75 -15.73 -17.02 -24.37
CA LYS A 75 -14.92 -17.06 -25.58
C LYS A 75 -14.56 -18.49 -25.97
N ALA A 76 -14.13 -19.34 -25.03
CA ALA A 76 -13.78 -20.73 -25.31
C ALA A 76 -14.96 -21.52 -25.91
N TYR A 77 -16.17 -21.34 -25.38
CA TYR A 77 -17.38 -21.95 -25.97
C TYR A 77 -17.67 -21.40 -27.37
N ALA A 78 -17.58 -20.07 -27.55
CA ALA A 78 -17.79 -19.47 -28.85
C ALA A 78 -16.77 -19.96 -29.89
N ASP A 79 -15.50 -20.03 -29.50
CA ASP A 79 -14.40 -20.50 -30.35
C ASP A 79 -14.55 -21.98 -30.71
N PHE A 80 -14.99 -22.82 -29.75
CA PHE A 80 -15.29 -24.23 -30.01
C PHE A 80 -16.36 -24.37 -31.09
N TYR A 81 -17.50 -23.71 -30.93
CA TYR A 81 -18.62 -23.83 -31.86
C TYR A 81 -18.44 -23.07 -33.18
N ARG A 82 -17.47 -22.15 -33.26
CA ARG A 82 -17.24 -21.33 -34.46
C ARG A 82 -17.00 -22.15 -35.72
N ASN A 83 -16.30 -23.28 -35.60
CA ASN A 83 -15.98 -24.17 -36.71
C ASN A 83 -16.34 -25.64 -36.41
N TYR A 84 -17.22 -25.88 -35.43
CA TYR A 84 -17.57 -27.22 -35.01
C TYR A 84 -18.45 -27.91 -36.05
N ASP A 85 -18.01 -29.09 -36.51
CA ASP A 85 -18.77 -29.97 -37.38
C ASP A 85 -19.14 -31.23 -36.59
N SER A 86 -20.42 -31.34 -36.22
CA SER A 86 -20.92 -32.45 -35.42
C SER A 86 -20.85 -33.79 -36.13
N MET A 87 -20.96 -33.82 -37.46
CA MET A 87 -20.91 -35.09 -38.21
C MET A 87 -19.48 -35.61 -38.27
N LYS A 88 -18.51 -34.72 -38.42
CA LYS A 88 -17.09 -35.08 -38.37
C LYS A 88 -16.71 -35.63 -37.00
N ASP A 89 -17.07 -34.93 -35.92
CA ASP A 89 -16.77 -35.36 -34.55
C ASP A 89 -17.46 -36.69 -34.22
N PHE A 90 -18.73 -36.85 -34.64
CA PHE A 90 -19.45 -38.11 -34.53
C PHE A 90 -18.75 -39.25 -35.27
N GLU A 91 -18.30 -39.04 -36.51
CA GLU A 91 -17.60 -40.06 -37.28
C GLU A 91 -16.25 -40.45 -36.67
N GLU A 92 -15.52 -39.49 -36.08
CA GLU A 92 -14.30 -39.76 -35.31
C GLU A 92 -14.61 -40.64 -34.09
N MET A 93 -15.68 -40.32 -33.34
CA MET A 93 -16.15 -41.11 -32.20
C MET A 93 -16.67 -42.50 -32.59
N ARG A 94 -17.40 -42.61 -33.72
CA ARG A 94 -17.91 -43.88 -34.24
C ARG A 94 -16.77 -44.80 -34.65
N LYS A 95 -15.77 -44.28 -35.38
CA LYS A 95 -14.57 -45.03 -35.77
C LYS A 95 -13.74 -45.48 -34.58
N ALA A 96 -13.73 -44.70 -33.50
CA ALA A 96 -13.12 -45.09 -32.23
C ALA A 96 -13.93 -46.15 -31.45
N GLY A 97 -15.10 -46.57 -31.95
CA GLY A 97 -15.91 -47.66 -31.38
C GLY A 97 -16.62 -47.29 -30.08
N ILE A 98 -16.80 -45.99 -29.81
CA ILE A 98 -17.34 -45.49 -28.54
C ILE A 98 -18.85 -45.77 -28.44
N PHE A 99 -19.54 -45.80 -29.58
CA PHE A 99 -20.99 -45.98 -29.62
C PHE A 99 -21.39 -47.46 -29.68
N GLN A 100 -22.40 -47.82 -28.89
CA GLN A 100 -23.03 -49.15 -28.94
C GLN A 100 -24.07 -49.26 -30.06
N SER A 101 -24.78 -48.17 -30.37
CA SER A 101 -25.87 -48.12 -31.35
C SER A 101 -25.42 -47.88 -32.78
N ALA A 102 -24.26 -47.27 -32.98
CA ALA A 102 -23.69 -46.95 -34.28
C ALA A 102 -22.25 -47.47 -34.33
N LYS A 103 -22.03 -48.57 -35.05
CA LYS A 103 -20.69 -49.14 -35.27
C LYS A 103 -20.01 -48.50 -36.47
#